data_AF-A0A5P0W285-F1
#
_entry.id   AF-A0A5P0W285-F1
#
_cell.length_a   1.000
_cell.length_b   1.000
_cell.length_c   1.000
_cell.angle_alpha   90.00
_cell.angle_beta   90.00
_cell.angle_gamma   90.00
#
_symmetry.space_group_name_H-M   'P 1'
#
loop_
_entity.id
_entity.type
_entity.pdbx_description
1 polymer ?
#
loop_
_entity_poly.entity_id
_entity_poly.type
_entity_poly.pdbx_seq_one_letter_code
_entity_poly.pdbx_strand_id
1 'polypeptide(L)'
;MQLERFSDINLKDSFFDSLRSSYPEFDEWYHKKEAAGATAYTYYINRELKDFLYLKIEEEELSDMVPVQPARKRLKVGTFKVDNDNRHTTRGERFMKKIMDLAIAEDVEEVYVTMFPTDELQGLIRMFEKFGFLHEADKPHEDGNSEYVLIKNMRNHIGDLKLDYPFVRKAGFNKYVLSIVPEYHTQLFPDSILKNEQKYDLIQDVSETNSIYKIYLCWMKGTRYLKTGDKLVIYRTSDFQGPAKYRSVCTSVCTVNEVKTFKDFENEDAFVNYTNRYSVFKEYELRRWYRTRNCFIVIKMLYNIAFTKKVINKVMKEQVGLNPEYWGFFKLTDAQFDKLLELGEIDERYIID
;
A
#
# COMPACT_ATOMS: atom_id res chain seq x y z
N MET A 1 -6.56 -2.36 10.89
CA MET A 1 -5.50 -3.11 11.58
C MET A 1 -5.08 -2.34 12.79
N GLN A 2 -4.98 -3.03 13.92
CA GLN A 2 -4.51 -2.51 15.18
C GLN A 2 -3.27 -3.29 15.60
N LEU A 3 -2.41 -2.68 16.42
CA LEU A 3 -1.24 -3.34 16.98
C LEU A 3 -1.62 -3.84 18.38
N GLU A 4 -1.52 -5.14 18.61
CA GLU A 4 -1.89 -5.78 19.88
C GLU A 4 -0.76 -6.65 20.39
N ARG A 5 -0.68 -6.82 21.72
CA ARG A 5 0.24 -7.77 22.32
C ARG A 5 -0.27 -9.19 22.09
N PHE A 6 0.64 -10.14 21.96
CA PHE A 6 0.27 -11.56 21.86
C PHE A 6 -0.60 -12.02 23.05
N SER A 7 -0.36 -11.46 24.25
CA SER A 7 -1.13 -11.73 25.47
C SER A 7 -2.60 -11.31 25.39
N ASP A 8 -2.92 -10.38 24.49
CA ASP A 8 -4.25 -9.80 24.37
C ASP A 8 -5.08 -10.47 23.27
N ILE A 9 -4.46 -11.39 22.51
CA ILE A 9 -5.06 -12.09 21.38
C ILE A 9 -5.39 -13.53 21.80
N ASN A 10 -6.62 -13.96 21.55
CA ASN A 10 -7.08 -15.30 21.91
C ASN A 10 -6.43 -16.39 21.04
N LEU A 11 -5.39 -17.06 21.55
CA LEU A 11 -4.72 -18.17 20.85
C LEU A 11 -5.67 -19.34 20.52
N LYS A 12 -6.72 -19.55 21.32
CA LYS A 12 -7.71 -20.62 21.11
C LYS A 12 -8.73 -20.30 20.00
N ASP A 13 -8.62 -19.14 19.37
CA ASP A 13 -9.45 -18.79 18.21
C ASP A 13 -9.21 -19.81 17.07
N SER A 14 -10.30 -20.23 16.42
CA SER A 14 -10.27 -21.17 15.29
C SER A 14 -9.50 -20.60 14.09
N PHE A 15 -9.34 -19.28 14.04
CA PHE A 15 -8.45 -18.61 13.10
C PHE A 15 -7.04 -19.24 13.08
N PHE A 16 -6.53 -19.74 14.22
CA PHE A 16 -5.20 -20.34 14.29
C PHE A 16 -5.17 -21.85 13.98
N ASP A 17 -6.32 -22.51 13.76
CA ASP A 17 -6.38 -23.97 13.58
C ASP A 17 -5.53 -24.47 12.41
N SER A 18 -5.63 -23.81 11.25
CA SER A 18 -4.79 -24.17 10.10
C SER A 18 -3.28 -23.97 10.36
N LEU A 19 -2.89 -23.00 11.20
CA LEU A 19 -1.48 -22.78 11.54
C LEU A 19 -0.98 -23.89 12.47
N ARG A 20 -1.80 -24.31 13.45
CA ARG A 20 -1.51 -25.47 14.30
C ARG A 20 -1.39 -26.77 13.48
N SER A 21 -2.23 -26.95 12.47
CA SER A 21 -2.17 -28.12 11.59
C SER A 21 -0.90 -28.15 10.73
N SER A 22 -0.43 -26.99 10.26
CA SER A 22 0.79 -26.88 9.45
C SER A 22 2.08 -26.87 10.28
N TYR A 23 2.02 -26.37 11.51
CA TYR A 23 3.16 -26.23 12.41
C TYR A 23 2.77 -26.80 13.79
N PRO A 24 3.10 -28.07 14.08
CA PRO A 24 2.75 -28.71 15.36
C PRO A 24 3.25 -27.94 16.60
N GLU A 25 4.34 -27.20 16.46
CA GLU A 25 4.98 -26.37 17.49
C GLU A 25 4.41 -24.94 17.59
N PHE A 26 3.34 -24.61 16.85
CA PHE A 26 2.80 -23.24 16.75
C PHE A 26 2.43 -22.64 18.12
N ASP A 27 1.73 -23.40 18.97
CA ASP A 27 1.30 -22.90 20.28
C ASP A 27 2.50 -22.65 21.21
N GLU A 28 3.55 -23.48 21.14
CA GLU A 28 4.79 -23.27 21.90
C GLU A 28 5.51 -22.00 21.41
N TRP A 29 5.60 -21.83 20.09
CA TRP A 29 6.14 -20.62 19.47
C TRP A 29 5.35 -19.38 19.91
N TYR A 30 4.02 -19.46 19.94
CA TYR A 30 3.15 -18.35 20.32
C TYR A 30 3.40 -17.94 21.77
N HIS A 31 3.45 -18.89 22.71
CA HIS A 31 3.73 -18.61 24.11
C HIS A 31 5.13 -18.03 24.33
N LYS A 32 6.13 -18.42 23.54
CA LYS A 32 7.45 -17.77 23.55
C LYS A 32 7.36 -16.29 23.14
N LYS A 33 6.52 -15.96 22.14
CA LYS A 33 6.29 -14.57 21.71
C LYS A 33 5.51 -13.75 22.74
N GLU A 34 4.49 -14.35 23.34
CA GLU A 34 3.73 -13.79 24.44
C GLU A 34 4.64 -13.45 25.63
N ALA A 35 5.46 -14.40 26.08
CA ALA A 35 6.40 -14.20 27.19
C ALA A 35 7.46 -13.13 26.89
N ALA A 36 7.84 -12.96 25.62
CA ALA A 36 8.75 -11.90 25.17
C ALA A 36 8.07 -10.52 25.05
N GLY A 37 6.76 -10.40 25.33
CA GLY A 37 6.01 -9.15 25.20
C GLY A 37 5.84 -8.69 23.75
N ALA A 38 5.90 -9.62 22.78
CA ALA A 38 5.80 -9.31 21.36
C ALA A 38 4.42 -8.76 20.99
N THR A 39 4.37 -8.04 19.87
CA THR A 39 3.14 -7.49 19.29
C THR A 39 2.91 -7.99 17.87
N ALA A 40 1.65 -8.09 17.47
CA ALA A 40 1.22 -8.40 16.11
C ALA A 40 0.20 -7.38 15.61
N TYR A 41 0.15 -7.19 14.30
CA TYR A 41 -0.93 -6.48 13.65
C TYR A 41 -2.13 -7.42 13.49
N THR A 42 -3.29 -6.98 13.95
CA THR A 42 -4.53 -7.74 13.90
C THR A 42 -5.65 -6.95 13.23
N TYR A 43 -6.66 -7.66 12.73
CA TYR A 43 -7.90 -7.05 12.27
C TYR A 43 -9.08 -7.93 12.60
N TYR A 44 -10.18 -7.30 13.01
CA TYR A 44 -11.39 -7.98 13.44
C TYR A 44 -12.60 -7.52 12.63
N ILE A 45 -13.46 -8.47 12.28
CA ILE A 45 -14.80 -8.20 11.73
C ILE A 45 -15.79 -8.85 12.68
N ASN A 46 -16.78 -8.09 13.19
CA ASN A 46 -17.77 -8.59 14.14
C ASN A 46 -17.15 -9.29 15.38
N ARG A 47 -15.98 -8.81 15.83
CA ARG A 47 -15.15 -9.39 16.92
C ARG A 47 -14.49 -10.73 16.62
N GLU A 48 -14.55 -11.22 15.38
CA GLU A 48 -13.78 -12.38 14.93
C GLU A 48 -12.44 -11.92 14.35
N LEU A 49 -11.36 -12.61 14.71
CA LEU A 49 -10.02 -12.35 14.15
C LEU A 49 -10.01 -12.76 12.67
N LYS A 50 -9.66 -11.82 11.80
CA LYS A 50 -9.60 -12.03 10.35
C LYS A 50 -8.22 -11.88 9.77
N ASP A 51 -7.37 -11.04 10.36
CA ASP A 51 -6.01 -10.85 9.88
C ASP A 51 -5.03 -10.92 11.04
N PHE A 52 -3.88 -11.57 10.84
CA PHE A 52 -2.77 -11.62 11.79
C PHE A 52 -1.42 -11.49 11.05
N LEU A 53 -0.61 -10.52 11.46
CA LEU A 53 0.73 -10.29 10.91
C LEU A 53 1.71 -10.01 12.04
N TYR A 54 2.64 -10.94 12.24
CA TYR A 54 3.77 -10.78 13.14
C TYR A 54 5.03 -10.45 12.35
N LEU A 55 5.70 -9.37 12.75
CA LEU A 55 6.94 -8.87 12.15
C LEU A 55 8.02 -8.79 13.22
N LYS A 56 9.28 -9.04 12.84
CA LYS A 56 10.43 -8.82 13.72
C LYS A 56 11.67 -8.42 12.93
N ILE A 57 12.54 -7.67 13.59
CA ILE A 57 13.88 -7.38 13.07
C ILE A 57 14.81 -8.52 13.47
N GLU A 58 15.65 -8.94 12.53
CA GLU A 58 16.74 -9.89 12.73
C GLU A 58 18.00 -9.33 12.06
N GLU A 59 19.16 -9.51 12.69
CA GLU A 59 20.44 -9.04 12.15
C GLU A 59 21.45 -10.19 11.92
N GLU A 60 21.08 -11.39 12.36
CA GLU A 60 21.92 -12.57 12.35
C GLU A 60 22.01 -13.21 10.94
N GLU A 61 23.00 -14.08 10.78
CA GLU A 61 23.07 -15.01 9.65
C GLU A 61 21.90 -16.01 9.72
N LEU A 62 21.31 -16.33 8.56
CA LEU A 62 20.27 -17.36 8.45
C LEU A 62 20.94 -18.66 8.00
N SER A 63 21.60 -19.33 8.95
CA SER A 63 22.37 -20.55 8.73
C SER A 63 21.51 -21.79 8.50
N ASP A 64 20.21 -21.72 8.83
CA ASP A 64 19.21 -22.78 8.62
C ASP A 64 18.61 -22.76 7.20
N MET A 65 19.19 -22.02 6.26
CA MET A 65 18.73 -21.86 4.88
C MET A 65 19.76 -22.36 3.87
N VAL A 66 19.29 -22.80 2.71
CA VAL A 66 20.12 -23.30 1.60
C VAL A 66 19.79 -22.52 0.32
N PRO A 67 20.72 -21.71 -0.24
CA PRO A 67 22.00 -21.34 0.35
C PRO A 67 21.86 -20.49 1.62
N VAL A 68 22.90 -20.53 2.47
CA VAL A 68 22.99 -19.70 3.69
C VAL A 68 22.89 -18.23 3.32
N GLN A 69 22.08 -17.47 4.06
CA GLN A 69 21.95 -16.04 3.86
C GLN A 69 22.85 -15.29 4.86
N PRO A 70 23.79 -14.44 4.39
CA PRO A 70 24.76 -13.78 5.25
C PRO A 70 24.08 -12.83 6.24
N ALA A 71 24.70 -12.48 7.37
CA ALA A 71 24.15 -11.49 8.30
C ALA A 71 23.85 -10.15 7.61
N ARG A 72 22.64 -9.62 7.80
CA ARG A 72 22.13 -8.32 7.31
C ARG A 72 21.02 -7.86 8.23
N LYS A 73 20.73 -6.55 8.29
CA LYS A 73 19.52 -6.07 8.97
C LYS A 73 18.28 -6.41 8.14
N ARG A 74 17.45 -7.34 8.64
CA ARG A 74 16.28 -7.86 7.94
C ARG A 74 14.99 -7.63 8.71
N LEU A 75 13.92 -7.35 7.98
CA LEU A 75 12.56 -7.51 8.48
C LEU A 75 12.05 -8.91 8.13
N LYS A 76 11.87 -9.76 9.14
CA LYS A 76 11.19 -11.05 8.98
C LYS A 76 9.69 -10.88 9.08
N VAL A 77 8.98 -11.37 8.07
CA VAL A 77 7.55 -11.69 8.18
C VAL A 77 7.43 -13.05 8.89
N GLY A 78 7.24 -13.02 10.21
CA GLY A 78 7.33 -14.22 11.04
C GLY A 78 6.08 -15.10 10.95
N THR A 79 4.90 -14.50 10.97
CA THR A 79 3.63 -15.21 10.74
C THR A 79 2.70 -14.29 10.00
N PHE A 80 2.06 -14.83 8.97
CA PHE A 80 1.13 -14.12 8.12
C PHE A 80 -0.10 -15.01 7.92
N LYS A 81 -1.28 -14.50 8.30
CA LYS A 81 -2.55 -15.15 7.96
C LYS A 81 -3.62 -14.10 7.68
N VAL A 82 -4.32 -14.29 6.57
CA VAL A 82 -5.54 -13.57 6.21
C VAL A 82 -6.62 -14.63 6.06
N ASP A 83 -7.71 -14.47 6.79
CA ASP A 83 -8.93 -15.23 6.56
C ASP A 83 -9.48 -14.80 5.19
N ASN A 84 -9.50 -15.72 4.22
CA ASN A 84 -9.78 -15.43 2.81
C ASN A 84 -11.13 -15.96 2.35
N ASP A 85 -12.12 -16.07 3.25
CA ASP A 85 -13.49 -16.53 2.95
C ASP A 85 -14.12 -15.90 1.68
N ASN A 86 -13.65 -14.73 1.23
CA ASN A 86 -13.97 -14.17 -0.08
C ASN A 86 -12.71 -13.89 -0.93
N ARG A 87 -12.58 -14.57 -2.08
CA ARG A 87 -11.48 -14.49 -3.08
C ARG A 87 -11.23 -13.10 -3.71
N HIS A 88 -11.94 -12.06 -3.29
CA HIS A 88 -11.89 -10.71 -3.89
C HIS A 88 -11.32 -9.64 -2.97
N THR A 89 -10.79 -10.00 -1.80
CA THR A 89 -10.31 -8.99 -0.84
C THR A 89 -8.93 -8.44 -1.23
N THR A 90 -8.68 -7.16 -0.92
CA THR A 90 -7.35 -6.51 -1.07
C THR A 90 -6.59 -6.46 0.26
N ARG A 91 -7.03 -7.25 1.25
CA ARG A 91 -6.41 -7.32 2.59
C ARG A 91 -4.93 -7.72 2.54
N GLY A 92 -4.56 -8.61 1.63
CA GLY A 92 -3.15 -8.96 1.37
C GLY A 92 -2.29 -7.76 0.92
N GLU A 93 -2.84 -6.85 0.10
CA GLU A 93 -2.12 -5.63 -0.30
C GLU A 93 -1.94 -4.67 0.89
N ARG A 94 -2.91 -4.62 1.82
CA ARG A 94 -2.81 -3.82 3.04
C ARG A 94 -1.64 -4.29 3.92
N PHE A 95 -1.45 -5.59 4.04
CA PHE A 95 -0.32 -6.16 4.75
C PHE A 95 1.00 -5.91 4.03
N MET A 96 1.04 -6.11 2.71
CA MET A 96 2.22 -5.77 1.92
C MET A 96 2.63 -4.31 2.18
N LYS A 97 1.65 -3.39 2.20
CA LYS A 97 1.92 -1.99 2.55
C LYS A 97 2.53 -1.83 3.94
N LYS A 98 2.00 -2.51 4.98
CA LYS A 98 2.57 -2.43 6.33
C LYS A 98 3.96 -3.02 6.46
N ILE A 99 4.21 -4.13 5.77
CA ILE A 99 5.53 -4.75 5.68
C ILE A 99 6.52 -3.73 5.10
N MET A 100 6.16 -3.09 3.98
CA MET A 100 7.01 -2.08 3.34
C MET A 100 7.19 -0.83 4.19
N ASP A 101 6.12 -0.29 4.78
CA ASP A 101 6.21 0.91 5.63
C ASP A 101 7.13 0.67 6.84
N LEU A 102 7.06 -0.51 7.48
CA LEU A 102 7.95 -0.86 8.59
C LEU A 102 9.38 -1.10 8.11
N ALA A 103 9.57 -1.77 6.97
CA ALA A 103 10.89 -2.01 6.39
C ALA A 103 11.63 -0.70 6.10
N ILE A 104 10.94 0.29 5.55
CA ILE A 104 11.49 1.64 5.36
C ILE A 104 11.78 2.31 6.70
N ALA A 105 10.81 2.30 7.64
CA ALA A 105 10.98 2.95 8.94
C ALA A 105 12.18 2.42 9.73
N GLU A 106 12.42 1.11 9.65
CA GLU A 106 13.53 0.42 10.30
C GLU A 106 14.83 0.42 9.47
N ASP A 107 14.84 0.99 8.26
CA ASP A 107 15.99 1.03 7.35
C ASP A 107 16.65 -0.34 7.13
N VAL A 108 15.82 -1.37 6.91
CA VAL A 108 16.32 -2.73 6.68
C VAL A 108 16.91 -2.88 5.29
N GLU A 109 17.88 -3.78 5.14
CA GLU A 109 18.47 -4.12 3.84
C GLU A 109 17.56 -5.08 3.05
N GLU A 110 16.86 -5.96 3.76
CA GLU A 110 15.98 -6.96 3.16
C GLU A 110 14.72 -7.18 3.98
N VAL A 111 13.67 -7.60 3.29
CA VAL A 111 12.48 -8.19 3.89
C VAL A 111 12.44 -9.64 3.44
N TYR A 112 12.14 -10.56 4.35
CA TYR A 112 11.96 -11.96 3.96
C TYR A 112 10.79 -12.63 4.66
N VAL A 113 10.28 -13.68 4.01
CA VAL A 113 9.21 -14.54 4.51
C VAL A 113 9.54 -15.98 4.18
N THR A 114 9.20 -16.91 5.08
CA THR A 114 9.24 -18.35 4.81
C THR A 114 7.82 -18.88 4.66
N MET A 115 7.59 -19.75 3.69
CA MET A 115 6.30 -20.44 3.55
C MET A 115 6.45 -21.74 2.77
N PHE A 116 5.66 -22.75 3.13
CA PHE A 116 5.58 -23.99 2.35
C PHE A 116 4.99 -23.73 0.95
N PRO A 117 5.58 -24.28 -0.12
CA PRO A 117 5.11 -24.08 -1.49
C PRO A 117 3.88 -24.95 -1.83
N THR A 118 2.84 -24.94 -0.99
CA THR A 118 1.61 -25.71 -1.20
C THR A 118 0.67 -25.01 -2.20
N ASP A 119 -0.22 -25.78 -2.86
CA ASP A 119 -1.22 -25.24 -3.79
C ASP A 119 -2.10 -24.14 -3.18
N GLU A 120 -2.41 -24.25 -1.89
CA GLU A 120 -3.20 -23.28 -1.14
C GLU A 120 -2.48 -21.94 -0.97
N LEU A 121 -1.15 -21.96 -0.85
CA LEU A 121 -0.31 -20.76 -0.63
C LEU A 121 0.25 -20.16 -1.93
N GLN A 122 0.06 -20.82 -3.08
CA GLN A 122 0.53 -20.30 -4.38
C GLN A 122 -0.01 -18.90 -4.71
N GLY A 123 -1.23 -18.57 -4.30
CA GLY A 123 -1.78 -17.23 -4.48
C GLY A 123 -1.02 -16.17 -3.67
N LEU A 124 -0.55 -16.52 -2.48
CA LEU A 124 0.23 -15.65 -1.61
C LEU A 124 1.66 -15.47 -2.12
N ILE A 125 2.31 -16.55 -2.56
CA ILE A 125 3.64 -16.50 -3.18
C ILE A 125 3.64 -15.49 -4.34
N ARG A 126 2.69 -15.64 -5.27
CA ARG A 126 2.52 -14.71 -6.41
C ARG A 126 2.27 -13.26 -5.98
N MET A 127 1.63 -13.04 -4.84
CA MET A 127 1.45 -11.68 -4.30
C MET A 127 2.79 -11.10 -3.86
N PHE A 128 3.61 -11.86 -3.12
CA PHE A 128 4.96 -11.43 -2.73
C PHE A 128 5.84 -11.19 -3.97
N GLU A 129 5.84 -12.11 -4.94
CA GLU A 129 6.60 -11.96 -6.19
C GLU A 129 6.22 -10.69 -6.97
N LYS A 130 4.92 -10.39 -7.04
CA LYS A 130 4.40 -9.15 -7.68
C LYS A 130 4.98 -7.87 -7.04
N PHE A 131 5.42 -7.93 -5.79
CA PHE A 131 6.02 -6.82 -5.06
C PHE A 131 7.54 -6.98 -4.85
N GLY A 132 8.20 -7.78 -5.68
CA GLY A 132 9.66 -7.84 -5.78
C GLY A 132 10.34 -8.79 -4.82
N PHE A 133 9.60 -9.74 -4.24
CA PHE A 133 10.22 -10.85 -3.52
C PHE A 133 10.61 -11.94 -4.50
N LEU A 134 11.79 -12.51 -4.33
CA LEU A 134 12.31 -13.61 -5.14
C LEU A 134 12.57 -14.82 -4.25
N HIS A 135 12.37 -16.01 -4.77
CA HIS A 135 12.81 -17.24 -4.11
C HIS A 135 14.34 -17.34 -4.22
N GLU A 136 15.03 -17.14 -3.09
CA GLU A 136 16.49 -17.06 -3.03
C GLU A 136 17.13 -18.22 -2.24
N ALA A 137 16.33 -18.91 -1.43
CA ALA A 137 16.77 -20.06 -0.65
C ALA A 137 15.60 -20.97 -0.24
N ASP A 138 15.94 -22.15 0.25
CA ASP A 138 15.03 -23.11 0.86
C ASP A 138 15.40 -23.31 2.33
N LYS A 139 14.40 -23.41 3.19
CA LYS A 139 14.57 -23.80 4.59
C LYS A 139 14.14 -25.26 4.77
N PRO A 140 15.08 -26.22 4.88
CA PRO A 140 14.74 -27.63 5.04
C PRO A 140 14.19 -27.93 6.44
N HIS A 141 13.28 -28.89 6.51
CA HIS A 141 12.72 -29.45 7.73
C HIS A 141 13.11 -30.93 7.89
N GLU A 142 13.05 -31.45 9.12
CA GLU A 142 13.47 -32.82 9.45
C GLU A 142 12.64 -33.89 8.72
N ASP A 143 11.41 -33.58 8.35
CA ASP A 143 10.47 -34.45 7.63
C ASP A 143 10.75 -34.54 6.12
N GLY A 144 11.77 -33.83 5.64
CA GLY A 144 12.17 -33.77 4.23
C GLY A 144 11.42 -32.72 3.41
N ASN A 145 10.47 -32.00 4.00
CA ASN A 145 9.84 -30.85 3.37
C ASN A 145 10.74 -29.61 3.46
N SER A 146 10.45 -28.60 2.66
CA SER A 146 11.15 -27.31 2.72
C SER A 146 10.17 -26.15 2.54
N GLU A 147 10.45 -25.06 3.26
CA GLU A 147 9.79 -23.78 3.02
C GLU A 147 10.60 -22.98 1.99
N TYR A 148 9.91 -22.31 1.06
CA TYR A 148 10.54 -21.29 0.24
C TYR A 148 10.89 -20.09 1.10
N VAL A 149 12.10 -19.57 0.92
CA VAL A 149 12.55 -18.30 1.48
C VAL A 149 12.43 -17.25 0.38
N LEU A 150 11.40 -16.42 0.49
CA LEU A 150 11.18 -15.31 -0.42
C LEU A 150 11.82 -14.05 0.16
N ILE A 151 12.76 -13.44 -0.56
CA ILE A 151 13.51 -12.27 -0.13
C ILE A 151 13.25 -11.11 -1.08
N LYS A 152 12.94 -9.94 -0.53
CA LYS A 152 12.96 -8.66 -1.24
C LYS A 152 14.16 -7.86 -0.78
N ASN A 153 15.00 -7.48 -1.73
CA ASN A 153 16.08 -6.54 -1.50
C ASN A 153 15.52 -5.10 -1.46
N MET A 154 15.87 -4.33 -0.43
CA MET A 154 15.39 -2.95 -0.24
C MET A 154 16.35 -1.88 -0.78
N ARG A 155 17.49 -2.29 -1.35
CA ARG A 155 18.56 -1.41 -1.85
C ARG A 155 18.72 -1.47 -3.37
N ASN A 156 18.35 -2.60 -3.98
CA ASN A 156 18.44 -2.81 -5.42
C ASN A 156 17.10 -2.47 -6.09
N HIS A 157 17.13 -1.54 -7.04
CA HIS A 157 15.95 -1.07 -7.75
C HIS A 157 16.12 -1.28 -9.25
N ILE A 158 15.22 -2.05 -9.85
CA ILE A 158 15.35 -2.51 -11.24
C ILE A 158 14.58 -1.63 -12.24
N GLY A 159 13.88 -0.60 -11.75
CA GLY A 159 13.10 0.34 -12.55
C GLY A 159 11.66 -0.10 -12.83
N ASP A 160 11.22 -1.26 -12.33
CA ASP A 160 9.82 -1.69 -12.43
C ASP A 160 8.99 -1.12 -11.27
N LEU A 161 7.87 -0.49 -11.59
CA LEU A 161 7.04 0.21 -10.60
C LEU A 161 6.51 -0.68 -9.47
N LYS A 162 6.23 -1.95 -9.77
CA LYS A 162 5.61 -2.88 -8.81
C LYS A 162 6.68 -3.58 -8.00
N LEU A 163 7.73 -4.05 -8.67
CA LEU A 163 8.84 -4.73 -8.03
C LEU A 163 9.65 -3.77 -7.16
N ASP A 164 9.74 -2.49 -7.53
CA ASP A 164 10.38 -1.46 -6.73
C ASP A 164 9.41 -0.76 -5.74
N TYR A 165 8.15 -1.20 -5.59
CA TYR A 165 7.28 -0.63 -4.56
C TYR A 165 7.91 -0.83 -3.16
N PRO A 166 7.89 0.17 -2.26
CA PRO A 166 7.16 1.45 -2.32
C PRO A 166 7.94 2.64 -2.89
N PHE A 167 9.15 2.42 -3.42
CA PHE A 167 10.10 3.47 -3.76
C PHE A 167 9.63 4.39 -4.90
N VAL A 168 10.15 5.61 -4.90
CA VAL A 168 9.79 6.69 -5.83
C VAL A 168 11.05 7.23 -6.49
N ARG A 169 11.19 6.95 -7.80
CA ARG A 169 12.20 7.58 -8.66
C ARG A 169 11.67 8.88 -9.25
N LYS A 170 12.24 10.03 -8.92
CA LYS A 170 11.79 11.37 -9.37
C LYS A 170 12.36 11.74 -10.75
N ALA A 171 13.62 11.41 -11.02
CA ALA A 171 14.37 11.78 -12.22
C ALA A 171 13.76 11.14 -13.47
N GLY A 172 13.76 11.89 -14.58
CA GLY A 172 13.25 11.42 -15.87
C GLY A 172 11.72 11.38 -16.01
N PHE A 173 10.96 11.66 -14.94
CA PHE A 173 9.49 11.65 -14.96
C PHE A 173 8.89 13.04 -14.75
N ASN A 174 7.71 13.28 -15.30
CA ASN A 174 6.98 14.52 -15.04
C ASN A 174 6.33 14.45 -13.65
N LYS A 175 6.13 15.62 -13.04
CA LYS A 175 5.44 15.77 -11.76
C LYS A 175 4.22 16.65 -11.93
N TYR A 176 3.12 16.26 -11.30
CA TYR A 176 1.86 16.99 -11.37
C TYR A 176 1.21 17.05 -9.99
N VAL A 177 0.36 18.04 -9.80
CA VAL A 177 -0.67 18.03 -8.77
C VAL A 177 -1.93 17.40 -9.34
N LEU A 178 -2.58 16.54 -8.57
CA LEU A 178 -3.89 15.97 -8.89
C LEU A 178 -4.85 16.22 -7.74
N SER A 179 -5.92 16.96 -8.00
CA SER A 179 -6.90 17.29 -6.97
C SER A 179 -7.85 16.14 -6.66
N ILE A 180 -8.37 16.13 -5.43
CA ILE A 180 -9.45 15.24 -5.02
C ILE A 180 -10.34 15.97 -4.02
N VAL A 181 -11.65 15.78 -4.15
CA VAL A 181 -12.60 16.38 -3.21
C VAL A 181 -12.57 15.64 -1.87
N PRO A 182 -12.81 16.33 -0.74
CA PRO A 182 -12.84 15.75 0.60
C PRO A 182 -13.63 14.45 0.72
N GLU A 183 -14.80 14.37 0.08
CA GLU A 183 -15.71 13.21 0.11
C GLU A 183 -15.03 11.88 -0.25
N TYR A 184 -14.08 11.91 -1.18
CA TYR A 184 -13.40 10.72 -1.71
C TYR A 184 -11.97 10.56 -1.19
N HIS A 185 -11.40 11.60 -0.56
CA HIS A 185 -9.98 11.64 -0.23
C HIS A 185 -9.58 10.57 0.79
N THR A 186 -10.21 10.57 1.96
CA THR A 186 -9.85 9.63 3.04
C THR A 186 -10.12 8.19 2.64
N GLN A 187 -11.18 7.93 1.86
CA GLN A 187 -11.51 6.59 1.36
C GLN A 187 -10.43 6.04 0.44
N LEU A 188 -9.96 6.87 -0.51
CA LEU A 188 -8.95 6.47 -1.48
C LEU A 188 -7.53 6.51 -0.90
N PHE A 189 -7.26 7.40 0.06
CA PHE A 189 -5.94 7.62 0.66
C PHE A 189 -6.00 7.59 2.20
N PRO A 190 -6.25 6.42 2.81
CA PRO A 190 -6.50 6.32 4.25
C PRO A 190 -5.33 6.76 5.13
N ASP A 191 -4.08 6.47 4.76
CA ASP A 191 -2.92 6.90 5.55
C ASP A 191 -2.68 8.43 5.47
N SER A 192 -3.47 9.12 4.65
CA SER A 192 -3.41 10.56 4.47
C SER A 192 -4.53 11.33 5.15
N ILE A 193 -5.32 10.65 5.99
CA ILE A 193 -6.42 11.23 6.77
C ILE A 193 -6.00 12.47 7.57
N LEU A 194 -6.89 13.47 7.61
CA LEU A 194 -6.70 14.68 8.41
C LEU A 194 -7.21 14.52 9.85
N LYS A 195 -6.64 15.29 10.79
CA LYS A 195 -7.06 15.24 12.22
C LYS A 195 -8.53 15.60 12.45
N ASN A 196 -9.13 16.37 11.54
CA ASN A 196 -10.53 16.80 11.58
C ASN A 196 -11.46 15.89 10.77
N GLU A 197 -10.96 14.82 10.18
CA GLU A 197 -11.76 13.82 9.49
C GLU A 197 -12.09 12.69 10.45
N GLN A 198 -13.28 12.11 10.26
CA GLN A 198 -13.65 10.90 11.00
C GLN A 198 -12.72 9.78 10.55
N LYS A 199 -12.05 9.15 11.51
CA LYS A 199 -11.37 7.88 11.24
C LYS A 199 -12.40 6.92 10.65
N TYR A 200 -12.07 6.31 9.52
CA TYR A 200 -12.78 5.16 8.97
C TYR A 200 -12.57 3.96 9.90
N ASP A 201 -13.02 4.08 11.14
CA ASP A 201 -13.14 2.96 12.06
C ASP A 201 -14.61 2.61 12.15
N LEU A 202 -14.86 1.31 11.89
CA LEU A 202 -16.12 0.57 11.99
C LEU A 202 -16.90 0.45 10.66
N ILE A 203 -16.68 -0.70 10.00
CA ILE A 203 -17.65 -1.53 9.24
C ILE A 203 -17.43 -1.68 7.71
N GLN A 204 -16.52 -0.97 7.05
CA GLN A 204 -16.30 -1.18 5.60
C GLN A 204 -14.86 -1.53 5.25
N ASP A 205 -14.56 -2.84 5.28
CA ASP A 205 -13.44 -3.46 4.58
C ASP A 205 -13.69 -3.38 3.07
N VAL A 206 -13.47 -2.18 2.51
CA VAL A 206 -13.65 -1.95 1.08
C VAL A 206 -12.30 -2.00 0.36
N SER A 207 -12.30 -2.62 -0.81
CA SER A 207 -11.08 -3.00 -1.50
C SER A 207 -10.17 -1.82 -1.83
N GLU A 208 -10.80 -0.66 -2.06
CA GLU A 208 -10.14 0.56 -2.49
C GLU A 208 -9.34 1.25 -1.40
N THR A 209 -9.75 1.11 -0.15
CA THR A 209 -9.02 1.66 1.00
C THR A 209 -7.76 0.84 1.26
N ASN A 210 -7.89 -0.49 1.18
CA ASN A 210 -6.84 -1.44 1.57
C ASN A 210 -5.80 -1.74 0.47
N SER A 211 -6.05 -1.32 -0.77
CA SER A 211 -5.16 -1.59 -1.90
C SER A 211 -3.95 -0.66 -1.98
N ILE A 212 -2.85 -1.16 -2.52
CA ILE A 212 -1.69 -0.34 -2.93
C ILE A 212 -2.03 0.43 -4.22
N TYR A 213 -2.80 -0.20 -5.12
CA TYR A 213 -3.30 0.44 -6.33
C TYR A 213 -4.51 1.31 -6.03
N LYS A 214 -4.55 2.49 -6.64
CA LYS A 214 -5.70 3.39 -6.61
C LYS A 214 -6.16 3.67 -8.04
N ILE A 215 -7.46 3.61 -8.27
CA ILE A 215 -8.09 4.04 -9.50
C ILE A 215 -8.79 5.36 -9.27
N TYR A 216 -8.37 6.36 -10.04
CA TYR A 216 -8.93 7.70 -10.04
C TYR A 216 -9.64 7.95 -11.38
N LEU A 217 -10.92 8.29 -11.31
CA LEU A 217 -11.75 8.59 -12.47
C LEU A 217 -12.01 10.10 -12.55
N CYS A 218 -11.76 10.71 -13.71
CA CYS A 218 -12.02 12.14 -13.89
C CYS A 218 -12.30 12.54 -15.34
N TRP A 219 -12.58 13.84 -15.51
CA TRP A 219 -12.77 14.49 -16.81
C TRP A 219 -11.86 15.72 -16.97
N MET A 220 -10.83 15.83 -16.14
CA MET A 220 -9.93 16.99 -16.16
C MET A 220 -9.10 17.00 -17.44
N LYS A 221 -8.96 18.17 -18.05
CA LYS A 221 -8.11 18.33 -19.24
C LYS A 221 -6.65 18.03 -18.86
N GLY A 222 -5.92 17.41 -19.77
CA GLY A 222 -4.50 17.13 -19.60
C GLY A 222 -4.17 15.78 -18.97
N THR A 223 -5.05 15.22 -18.12
CA THR A 223 -4.77 13.95 -17.42
C THR A 223 -4.60 12.75 -18.36
N ARG A 224 -5.23 12.79 -19.54
CA ARG A 224 -5.07 11.77 -20.59
C ARG A 224 -3.63 11.65 -21.13
N TYR A 225 -2.77 12.64 -20.89
CA TYR A 225 -1.39 12.67 -21.37
C TYR A 225 -0.38 12.22 -20.31
N LEU A 226 -0.85 11.88 -19.10
CA LEU A 226 -0.01 11.26 -18.08
C LEU A 226 0.57 9.96 -18.63
N LYS A 227 1.83 9.69 -18.27
CA LYS A 227 2.55 8.49 -18.67
C LYS A 227 2.89 7.65 -17.45
N THR A 228 3.08 6.36 -17.68
CA THR A 228 3.62 5.44 -16.66
C THR A 228 4.91 6.02 -16.07
N GLY A 229 4.99 6.05 -14.75
CA GLY A 229 6.10 6.62 -13.99
C GLY A 229 5.95 8.12 -13.65
N ASP A 230 5.01 8.86 -14.24
CA ASP A 230 4.76 10.25 -13.80
C ASP A 230 4.34 10.29 -12.32
N LYS A 231 4.71 11.35 -11.62
CA LYS A 231 4.42 11.54 -10.19
C LYS A 231 3.24 12.46 -9.98
N LEU A 232 2.38 12.08 -9.04
CA LEU A 232 1.18 12.81 -8.67
C LEU A 232 1.26 13.20 -7.19
N VAL A 233 1.30 14.50 -6.90
CA VAL A 233 1.02 15.02 -5.57
C VAL A 233 -0.48 15.14 -5.41
N ILE A 234 -1.06 14.39 -4.47
CA ILE A 234 -2.49 14.42 -4.20
C ILE A 234 -2.83 15.69 -3.43
N TYR A 235 -3.73 16.50 -3.99
CA TYR A 235 -4.20 17.76 -3.42
C TYR A 235 -5.67 17.64 -3.02
N ARG A 236 -5.94 17.51 -1.73
CA ARG A 236 -7.30 17.55 -1.21
C ARG A 236 -7.82 18.99 -1.24
N THR A 237 -8.96 19.21 -1.90
CA THR A 237 -9.57 20.54 -1.99
C THR A 237 -10.24 20.95 -0.66
N SER A 238 -10.72 22.20 -0.60
CA SER A 238 -11.45 22.71 0.56
C SER A 238 -12.75 21.93 0.75
N ASP A 239 -13.13 21.73 2.01
CA ASP A 239 -14.45 21.24 2.41
C ASP A 239 -15.46 22.38 2.62
N PHE A 240 -15.08 23.61 2.24
CA PHE A 240 -15.89 24.83 2.33
C PHE A 240 -16.30 25.26 3.74
N GLN A 241 -15.71 24.68 4.79
CA GLN A 241 -15.96 25.11 6.19
C GLN A 241 -15.05 26.26 6.64
N GLY A 242 -14.23 26.82 5.75
CA GLY A 242 -13.33 27.93 6.04
C GLY A 242 -12.43 28.27 4.86
N PRO A 243 -11.48 29.21 5.03
CA PRO A 243 -10.64 29.68 3.93
C PRO A 243 -9.82 28.56 3.30
N ALA A 244 -9.92 28.39 1.98
CA ALA A 244 -9.22 27.35 1.22
C ALA A 244 -7.70 27.36 1.45
N LYS A 245 -7.11 28.54 1.70
CA LYS A 245 -5.67 28.69 2.02
C LYS A 245 -5.21 27.86 3.24
N TYR A 246 -6.12 27.53 4.15
CA TYR A 246 -5.84 26.71 5.35
C TYR A 246 -6.48 25.32 5.31
N ARG A 247 -7.46 25.10 4.43
CA ARG A 247 -8.25 23.86 4.40
C ARG A 247 -7.91 22.92 3.24
N SER A 248 -7.36 23.45 2.14
CA SER A 248 -6.86 22.62 1.05
C SER A 248 -5.40 22.25 1.31
N VAL A 249 -5.05 20.98 1.07
CA VAL A 249 -3.76 20.41 1.48
C VAL A 249 -3.20 19.41 0.48
N CYS A 250 -1.87 19.38 0.34
CA CYS A 250 -1.16 18.27 -0.29
C CYS A 250 -0.97 17.15 0.75
N THR A 251 -1.22 15.91 0.35
CA THR A 251 -1.33 14.82 1.32
C THR A 251 -0.47 13.61 1.03
N SER A 252 -0.10 13.38 -0.22
CA SER A 252 0.44 12.10 -0.68
C SER A 252 1.23 12.23 -1.97
N VAL A 253 2.15 11.30 -2.22
CA VAL A 253 2.74 11.05 -3.54
C VAL A 253 2.26 9.70 -4.07
N CYS A 254 1.83 9.70 -5.33
CA CYS A 254 1.51 8.51 -6.10
C CYS A 254 2.34 8.45 -7.39
N THR A 255 2.54 7.24 -7.92
CA THR A 255 3.17 7.02 -9.22
C THR A 255 2.15 6.48 -10.20
N VAL A 256 2.02 7.10 -11.37
CA VAL A 256 1.13 6.64 -12.43
C VAL A 256 1.60 5.27 -12.92
N ASN A 257 0.72 4.28 -12.87
CA ASN A 257 0.97 2.95 -13.42
C ASN A 257 0.40 2.86 -14.84
N GLU A 258 -0.83 3.31 -15.04
CA GLU A 258 -1.53 3.19 -16.33
C GLU A 258 -2.61 4.28 -16.45
N VAL A 259 -2.86 4.73 -17.68
CA VAL A 259 -3.95 5.64 -18.01
C VAL A 259 -4.80 4.99 -19.10
N LYS A 260 -6.11 4.91 -18.85
CA LYS A 260 -7.11 4.45 -19.81
C LYS A 260 -8.15 5.53 -20.05
N THR A 261 -8.74 5.50 -21.23
CA THR A 261 -9.85 6.33 -21.68
C THR A 261 -11.05 5.45 -21.95
N PHE A 262 -12.20 6.07 -22.24
CA PHE A 262 -13.39 5.33 -22.67
C PHE A 262 -13.12 4.34 -23.83
N LYS A 263 -12.23 4.70 -24.77
CA LYS A 263 -11.95 3.87 -25.96
C LYS A 263 -11.13 2.61 -25.66
N ASP A 264 -10.55 2.52 -24.47
CA ASP A 264 -9.71 1.38 -24.06
C ASP A 264 -10.53 0.26 -23.41
N PHE A 265 -11.86 0.42 -23.32
CA PHE A 265 -12.78 -0.57 -22.79
C PHE A 265 -13.71 -1.07 -23.90
N GLU A 266 -13.80 -2.39 -24.03
CA GLU A 266 -14.66 -3.03 -25.03
C GLU A 266 -16.15 -2.76 -24.77
N ASN A 267 -16.55 -2.77 -23.49
CA ASN A 267 -17.92 -2.59 -23.06
C ASN A 267 -17.98 -2.09 -21.60
N GLU A 268 -19.19 -1.83 -21.12
CA GLU A 268 -19.44 -1.35 -19.76
C GLU A 268 -18.93 -2.33 -18.69
N ASP A 269 -19.09 -3.64 -18.90
CA ASP A 269 -18.65 -4.65 -17.93
C ASP A 269 -17.13 -4.70 -17.82
N ALA A 270 -16.40 -4.58 -18.94
CA ALA A 270 -14.95 -4.47 -18.94
C ALA A 270 -14.47 -3.24 -18.15
N PHE A 271 -15.17 -2.11 -18.29
CA PHE A 271 -14.89 -0.90 -17.52
C PHE A 271 -15.13 -1.08 -16.02
N VAL A 272 -16.28 -1.63 -15.64
CA VAL A 272 -16.63 -1.89 -14.22
C VAL A 272 -15.65 -2.88 -13.59
N ASN A 273 -15.38 -4.00 -14.25
CA ASN A 273 -14.46 -5.04 -13.75
C ASN A 273 -13.05 -4.49 -13.52
N TYR A 274 -12.60 -3.58 -14.38
CA TYR A 274 -11.30 -2.92 -14.24
C TYR A 274 -11.28 -1.90 -13.09
N THR A 275 -12.34 -1.11 -12.93
CA THR A 275 -12.35 0.07 -12.03
C THR A 275 -12.81 -0.24 -10.60
N ASN A 276 -13.85 -1.05 -10.44
CA ASN A 276 -14.59 -1.23 -9.19
C ASN A 276 -13.69 -1.62 -8.01
N ARG A 277 -12.72 -2.51 -8.25
CA ARG A 277 -11.81 -3.02 -7.20
C ARG A 277 -10.92 -1.97 -6.53
N TYR A 278 -10.61 -0.87 -7.21
CA TYR A 278 -9.63 0.11 -6.74
C TYR A 278 -10.15 1.55 -6.75
N SER A 279 -11.44 1.78 -7.02
CA SER A 279 -12.07 3.11 -7.10
C SER A 279 -13.21 3.25 -6.11
N VAL A 280 -13.28 4.36 -5.36
CA VAL A 280 -14.27 4.58 -4.28
C VAL A 280 -15.74 4.61 -4.73
N PHE A 281 -15.99 4.48 -6.02
CA PHE A 281 -17.30 4.61 -6.63
C PHE A 281 -18.06 3.30 -6.60
N LYS A 282 -19.37 3.40 -6.38
CA LYS A 282 -20.24 2.23 -6.47
C LYS A 282 -20.43 1.84 -7.93
N GLU A 283 -20.67 0.56 -8.17
CA GLU A 283 -20.87 0.02 -9.52
C GLU A 283 -21.95 0.77 -10.32
N TYR A 284 -23.07 1.13 -9.68
CA TYR A 284 -24.14 1.87 -10.37
C TYR A 284 -23.68 3.26 -10.85
N GLU A 285 -22.75 3.91 -10.14
CA GLU A 285 -22.18 5.20 -10.53
C GLU A 285 -21.27 5.05 -11.74
N LEU A 286 -20.40 4.04 -11.70
CA LEU A 286 -19.49 3.67 -12.79
C LEU A 286 -20.28 3.38 -14.08
N ARG A 287 -21.29 2.51 -14.00
CA ARG A 287 -22.18 2.17 -15.12
C ARG A 287 -22.88 3.41 -15.67
N ARG A 288 -23.46 4.24 -14.79
CA ARG A 288 -24.10 5.49 -15.20
C ARG A 288 -23.15 6.40 -15.97
N TRP A 289 -21.93 6.61 -15.49
CA TRP A 289 -20.95 7.47 -16.17
C TRP A 289 -20.45 6.89 -17.48
N TYR A 290 -20.33 5.57 -17.58
CA TYR A 290 -20.00 4.91 -18.84
C TYR A 290 -21.04 5.23 -19.93
N ARG A 291 -22.33 5.14 -19.58
CA ARG A 291 -23.46 5.40 -20.50
C ARG A 291 -23.65 6.88 -20.85
N THR A 292 -23.42 7.77 -19.89
CA THR A 292 -23.84 9.18 -20.01
C THR A 292 -22.70 10.17 -20.19
N ARG A 293 -21.45 9.78 -19.90
CA ARG A 293 -20.31 10.70 -19.80
C ARG A 293 -19.00 10.08 -20.31
N ASN A 294 -19.05 9.55 -21.53
CA ASN A 294 -18.02 8.76 -22.23
C ASN A 294 -16.69 9.47 -22.58
N CYS A 295 -16.40 10.64 -22.01
CA CYS A 295 -15.11 11.32 -22.15
C CYS A 295 -14.24 11.25 -20.88
N PHE A 296 -14.47 10.22 -20.06
CA PHE A 296 -13.72 10.01 -18.82
C PHE A 296 -12.28 9.54 -19.07
N ILE A 297 -11.45 9.76 -18.06
CA ILE A 297 -10.08 9.28 -17.94
C ILE A 297 -9.96 8.49 -16.65
N VAL A 298 -9.40 7.29 -16.76
CA VAL A 298 -9.11 6.37 -15.65
C VAL A 298 -7.60 6.38 -15.43
N ILE A 299 -7.15 6.80 -14.26
CA ILE A 299 -5.74 6.78 -13.87
C ILE A 299 -5.58 5.69 -12.82
N LYS A 300 -4.81 4.65 -13.14
CA LYS A 300 -4.35 3.67 -12.17
C LYS A 300 -2.98 4.08 -11.67
N MET A 301 -2.83 4.19 -10.36
CA MET A 301 -1.60 4.66 -9.72
C MET A 301 -1.26 3.80 -8.50
N LEU A 302 0.01 3.81 -8.12
CA LEU A 302 0.50 3.26 -6.87
C LEU A 302 0.46 4.34 -5.81
N TYR A 303 -0.11 4.05 -4.64
CA TYR A 303 -0.05 4.91 -3.47
C TYR A 303 1.27 4.67 -2.73
N ASN A 304 2.27 5.49 -3.06
CA ASN A 304 3.64 5.32 -2.58
C ASN A 304 3.79 5.86 -1.15
N ILE A 305 3.54 7.16 -0.97
CA ILE A 305 3.95 7.89 0.24
C ILE A 305 2.80 8.75 0.76
N ALA A 306 2.54 8.70 2.07
CA ALA A 306 1.69 9.66 2.77
C ALA A 306 2.57 10.76 3.39
N PHE A 307 2.16 12.02 3.28
CA PHE A 307 2.90 13.12 3.91
C PHE A 307 2.72 13.04 5.43
N THR A 308 3.81 13.06 6.19
CA THR A 308 3.76 13.18 7.65
C THR A 308 3.08 14.48 8.06
N LYS A 309 3.41 15.57 7.35
CA LYS A 309 2.83 16.89 7.52
C LYS A 309 2.09 17.35 6.29
N LYS A 310 0.82 17.70 6.46
CA LYS A 310 -0.01 18.17 5.34
C LYS A 310 0.38 19.61 4.98
N VAL A 311 0.83 19.82 3.75
CA VAL A 311 1.20 21.16 3.27
C VAL A 311 -0.08 21.90 2.90
N ILE A 312 -0.36 23.03 3.55
CA ILE A 312 -1.58 23.83 3.28
C ILE A 312 -1.41 24.73 2.05
N ASN A 313 -2.51 25.10 1.40
CA ASN A 313 -2.49 25.91 0.18
C ASN A 313 -1.79 27.28 0.35
N LYS A 314 -1.87 27.88 1.54
CA LYS A 314 -1.10 29.09 1.88
C LYS A 314 0.41 28.86 1.70
N VAL A 315 0.93 27.78 2.29
CA VAL A 315 2.36 27.42 2.22
C VAL A 315 2.76 27.07 0.79
N MET A 316 1.90 26.37 0.03
CA MET A 316 2.14 26.11 -1.40
C MET A 316 2.33 27.40 -2.19
N LYS A 317 1.51 28.42 -1.94
CA LYS A 317 1.61 29.70 -2.64
C LYS A 317 2.84 30.49 -2.21
N GLU A 318 3.04 30.62 -0.90
CA GLU A 318 4.03 31.53 -0.33
C GLU A 318 5.46 30.97 -0.34
N GLN A 319 5.63 29.65 -0.19
CA GLN A 319 6.95 29.02 -0.03
C GLN A 319 7.36 28.15 -1.23
N VAL A 320 6.38 27.55 -1.92
CA VAL A 320 6.65 26.71 -3.12
C VAL A 320 6.47 27.54 -4.42
N GLY A 321 5.75 28.66 -4.35
CA GLY A 321 5.49 29.50 -5.53
C GLY A 321 4.42 28.92 -6.47
N LEU A 322 3.49 28.10 -5.96
CA LEU A 322 2.42 27.54 -6.78
C LEU A 322 1.30 28.57 -6.99
N ASN A 323 1.10 28.98 -8.24
CA ASN A 323 -0.02 29.84 -8.64
C ASN A 323 -0.65 29.40 -9.97
N PRO A 324 -1.24 28.18 -10.03
CA PRO A 324 -1.90 27.70 -11.24
C PRO A 324 -3.22 28.45 -11.48
N GLU A 325 -3.63 28.58 -12.74
CA GLU A 325 -4.97 29.07 -13.09
C GLU A 325 -6.07 28.13 -12.57
N TYR A 326 -5.79 26.82 -12.56
CA TYR A 326 -6.71 25.78 -12.11
C TYR A 326 -6.02 24.80 -11.17
N TRP A 327 -6.55 24.68 -9.95
CA TRP A 327 -6.03 23.80 -8.90
C TRP A 327 -6.40 22.32 -9.06
N GLY A 328 -7.08 21.94 -10.15
CA GLY A 328 -7.51 20.56 -10.34
C GLY A 328 -6.41 19.62 -10.84
N PHE A 329 -5.66 20.08 -11.84
CA PHE A 329 -4.54 19.33 -12.41
C PHE A 329 -3.58 20.30 -13.09
N PHE A 330 -2.31 20.28 -12.71
CA PHE A 330 -1.26 21.12 -13.31
C PHE A 330 0.13 20.50 -13.10
N LYS A 331 1.07 20.88 -13.96
CA LYS A 331 2.46 20.40 -13.92
C LYS A 331 3.26 21.17 -12.87
N LEU A 332 4.15 20.46 -12.18
CA LEU A 332 5.15 21.00 -11.27
C LEU A 332 6.52 21.01 -11.95
N THR A 333 7.37 21.96 -11.54
CA THR A 333 8.81 21.85 -11.77
C THR A 333 9.43 20.88 -10.75
N ASP A 334 10.65 20.42 -11.02
CA ASP A 334 11.37 19.54 -10.10
C ASP A 334 11.58 20.22 -8.74
N ALA A 335 12.05 21.47 -8.73
CA ALA A 335 12.22 22.25 -7.50
C ALA A 335 10.92 22.43 -6.71
N GLN A 336 9.77 22.62 -7.39
CA GLN A 336 8.47 22.71 -6.72
C GLN A 336 8.06 21.37 -6.10
N PHE A 337 8.30 20.27 -6.80
CA PHE A 337 8.02 18.94 -6.30
C PHE A 337 8.87 18.64 -5.07
N ASP A 338 10.18 18.83 -5.14
CA ASP A 338 11.11 18.56 -4.04
C ASP A 338 10.76 19.42 -2.81
N LYS A 339 10.42 20.70 -3.01
CA LYS A 339 9.99 21.57 -1.91
C LYS A 339 8.70 21.09 -1.24
N LEU A 340 7.77 20.50 -1.99
CA LEU A 340 6.56 19.89 -1.40
C LEU A 340 6.89 18.65 -0.58
N LEU A 341 7.86 17.84 -1.00
CA LEU A 341 8.30 16.67 -0.23
C LEU A 341 8.94 17.09 1.09
N GLU A 342 9.83 18.08 1.05
CA GLU A 342 10.50 18.67 2.22
C GLU A 342 9.47 19.21 3.22
N LEU A 343 8.55 20.08 2.77
CA LEU A 343 7.51 20.66 3.62
C LEU A 343 6.49 19.62 4.10
N GLY A 344 6.36 18.53 3.34
CA GLY A 344 5.53 17.37 3.65
C GLY A 344 6.09 16.45 4.72
N GLU A 345 7.35 16.68 5.14
CA GLU A 345 8.10 15.84 6.07
C GLU A 345 8.08 14.37 5.61
N ILE A 346 8.32 14.15 4.31
CA ILE A 346 8.44 12.82 3.72
C ILE A 346 9.75 12.19 4.18
N ASP A 347 9.68 10.90 4.50
CA ASP A 347 10.86 10.08 4.74
C ASP A 347 11.63 9.88 3.43
N GLU A 348 12.83 10.47 3.36
CA GLU A 348 13.70 10.45 2.18
C GLU A 348 14.08 9.04 1.75
N ARG A 349 13.98 8.03 2.63
CA ARG A 349 14.27 6.62 2.31
C ARG A 349 13.30 6.03 1.28
N TYR A 350 12.13 6.61 1.08
CA TYR A 350 11.24 6.23 -0.03
C TYR A 350 11.74 6.71 -1.39
N ILE A 351 12.68 7.66 -1.42
CA ILE A 351 13.17 8.32 -2.63
C ILE A 351 14.53 7.74 -3.01
N ILE A 352 14.70 7.33 -4.27
CA ILE A 352 15.84 6.51 -4.72
C ILE A 352 16.78 7.21 -5.72
N ASP A 353 16.69 8.54 -5.83
CA ASP A 353 17.49 9.35 -6.76
C ASP A 353 17.73 10.80 -6.33
#